data_AF-A0AAD2EP95-F1
#
_entry.id   AF-A0AAD2EP95-F1
#
_cell.length_a   1.000
_cell.length_b   1.000
_cell.length_c   1.000
_cell.angle_alpha   90.00
_cell.angle_beta   90.00
_cell.angle_gamma   90.00
#
_symmetry.space_group_name_H-M   'P 1'
#
loop_
_entity.id
_entity.type
_entity.pdbx_description
1 polymer ?
#
loop_
_entity_poly.entity_id
_entity_poly.type
_entity_poly.pdbx_seq_one_letter_code
_entity_poly.pdbx_strand_id
1 'polypeptide(L)'
;MNAAQKITGTEEAWESGELGASVQHAAVAPKEAQDAVDQALGMQMVSIRLPKALIEEFRALAKVHRMGYQPLMREALKRFAEGEMKRLVIQYGDVIEREVSQQKETHVDERAAA
;
A
#
# COMPACT_ATOMS: atom_id res chain seq x y z
N MET A 1 0.17 -47.87 -21.06
CA MET A 1 -0.39 -46.54 -21.35
C MET A 1 -1.76 -46.48 -20.70
N ASN A 2 -1.88 -45.95 -19.48
CA ASN A 2 -3.19 -45.82 -18.83
C ASN A 2 -3.70 -44.41 -19.12
N ALA A 3 -4.74 -44.32 -19.94
CA ALA A 3 -5.46 -43.09 -20.20
C ALA A 3 -6.02 -42.59 -18.86
N ALA A 4 -5.45 -41.51 -18.33
CA ALA A 4 -6.05 -40.78 -17.22
C ALA A 4 -7.49 -40.42 -17.63
N GLN A 5 -8.46 -40.82 -16.80
CA GLN A 5 -9.86 -40.49 -17.03
C GLN A 5 -9.98 -38.97 -17.16
N LYS A 6 -10.43 -38.51 -18.34
CA LYS A 6 -10.54 -37.09 -18.65
C LYS A 6 -11.70 -36.53 -17.83
N ILE A 7 -11.41 -35.59 -16.93
CA ILE A 7 -12.43 -34.91 -16.12
C ILE A 7 -13.33 -34.11 -17.08
N THR A 8 -14.65 -34.25 -16.91
CA THR A 8 -15.64 -33.51 -17.67
C THR A 8 -15.61 -32.03 -17.27
N GLY A 9 -15.53 -31.12 -18.24
CA GLY A 9 -15.46 -29.67 -17.97
C GLY A 9 -16.82 -29.07 -17.64
N THR A 10 -17.43 -29.47 -16.52
CA THR A 10 -18.66 -28.87 -15.99
C THR A 10 -18.35 -27.82 -14.92
N GLU A 11 -19.33 -26.97 -14.59
CA GLU A 11 -19.18 -25.95 -13.55
C GLU A 11 -18.92 -26.61 -12.18
N GLU A 12 -19.59 -27.71 -11.87
CA GLU A 12 -19.42 -28.44 -10.61
C GLU A 12 -18.01 -29.01 -10.45
N ALA A 13 -17.37 -29.42 -11.54
CA ALA A 13 -15.99 -29.91 -11.53
C ALA A 13 -14.98 -28.78 -11.24
N TRP A 14 -15.27 -27.53 -11.63
CA TRP A 14 -14.47 -26.36 -11.26
C TRP A 14 -14.71 -25.95 -9.79
N GLU A 15 -15.97 -25.87 -9.35
CA GLU A 15 -16.32 -25.46 -7.99
C GLU A 15 -15.85 -26.46 -6.92
N SER A 16 -15.89 -27.75 -7.23
CA SER A 16 -15.33 -28.80 -6.36
C SER A 16 -13.80 -28.84 -6.34
N GLY A 17 -13.15 -28.14 -7.27
CA GLY A 17 -11.69 -28.18 -7.46
C GLY A 17 -11.17 -29.48 -8.10
N GLU A 18 -12.05 -30.38 -8.56
CA GLU A 18 -11.65 -31.55 -9.33
C GLU A 18 -10.90 -31.13 -10.61
N LEU A 19 -11.36 -30.06 -11.26
CA LEU A 19 -10.68 -29.38 -12.35
C LEU A 19 -9.88 -28.16 -11.85
N GLY A 20 -8.66 -27.98 -12.34
CA GLY A 20 -7.84 -26.79 -12.10
C GLY A 20 -7.00 -26.79 -10.81
N ALA A 21 -7.30 -27.62 -9.81
CA ALA A 21 -6.53 -27.68 -8.56
C ALA A 21 -5.37 -28.71 -8.57
N SER A 22 -5.18 -29.44 -9.68
CA SER A 22 -4.13 -30.45 -9.81
C SER A 22 -2.73 -29.82 -9.86
N VAL A 23 -1.88 -30.23 -8.91
CA VAL A 23 -0.48 -29.79 -8.82
C VAL A 23 0.33 -30.19 -10.05
N GLN A 24 -0.02 -31.29 -10.73
CA GLN A 24 0.65 -31.73 -11.96
C GLN A 24 0.53 -30.69 -13.09
N HIS A 25 -0.47 -29.80 -13.04
CA HIS A 25 -0.70 -28.74 -14.01
C HIS A 25 -0.29 -27.35 -13.50
N ALA A 26 0.20 -27.24 -12.25
CA ALA A 26 0.66 -25.99 -11.69
C ALA A 26 2.09 -25.66 -12.16
N ALA A 27 2.31 -24.41 -12.55
CA ALA A 27 3.63 -23.88 -12.91
C ALA A 27 3.86 -22.53 -12.24
N VAL A 28 5.12 -22.22 -11.93
CA VAL A 28 5.51 -20.89 -11.44
C VAL A 28 5.28 -19.88 -12.55
N ALA A 29 4.58 -18.80 -12.24
CA ALA A 29 4.35 -17.71 -13.18
C ALA A 29 5.69 -17.06 -13.59
N PRO A 30 5.83 -16.63 -14.86
CA PRO A 30 7.02 -15.94 -15.32
C PRO A 30 7.15 -14.58 -14.62
N LYS A 31 8.38 -14.06 -14.53
CA LYS A 31 8.66 -12.78 -13.86
C LYS A 31 7.88 -11.63 -14.50
N GLU A 32 7.70 -11.67 -15.82
CA GLU A 32 6.97 -10.68 -16.60
C GLU A 32 5.51 -10.57 -16.16
N ALA A 33 4.88 -11.69 -15.76
CA ALA A 33 3.53 -11.67 -15.22
C ALA A 33 3.47 -10.98 -13.85
N GLN A 34 4.48 -11.22 -13.00
CA GLN A 34 4.60 -10.51 -11.72
C GLN A 34 4.85 -9.01 -11.92
N ASP A 35 5.77 -8.65 -12.81
CA ASP A 35 6.08 -7.24 -13.12
C ASP A 35 4.84 -6.51 -13.68
N ALA A 36 4.04 -7.17 -14.52
CA ALA A 36 2.79 -6.60 -15.05
C ALA A 36 1.76 -6.34 -13.93
N VAL A 37 1.66 -7.23 -12.94
CA VAL A 37 0.79 -7.05 -11.77
C VAL A 37 1.28 -5.88 -10.91
N ASP A 38 2.58 -5.81 -10.64
CA ASP A 38 3.17 -4.71 -9.87
C ASP A 38 2.95 -3.37 -10.58
N GLN A 39 3.15 -3.31 -11.89
CA GLN A 39 2.91 -2.10 -12.70
C GLN A 39 1.43 -1.69 -12.68
N ALA A 40 0.51 -2.63 -12.88
CA ALA A 40 -0.93 -2.33 -12.86
C ALA A 40 -1.40 -1.77 -11.51
N LEU A 41 -0.76 -2.19 -10.41
CA LEU A 41 -1.06 -1.73 -9.06
C LEU A 41 -0.18 -0.55 -8.60
N GLY A 42 0.69 -0.03 -9.45
CA GLY A 42 1.62 1.07 -9.12
C GLY A 42 2.61 0.70 -8.01
N MET A 43 2.96 -0.57 -7.88
CA MET A 43 3.87 -1.08 -6.87
C MET A 43 5.31 -1.14 -7.38
N GLN A 44 6.25 -0.83 -6.49
CA GLN A 44 7.68 -1.00 -6.74
C GLN A 44 8.29 -1.83 -5.61
N MET A 45 9.10 -2.82 -5.97
CA MET A 45 9.88 -3.57 -5.01
C MET A 45 10.97 -2.68 -4.42
N VAL A 46 11.02 -2.59 -3.09
CA VAL A 46 12.07 -1.90 -2.35
C VAL A 46 12.76 -2.87 -1.41
N SER A 47 14.09 -2.81 -1.36
CA SER A 47 14.88 -3.61 -0.42
C SER A 47 15.38 -2.71 0.71
N ILE A 48 14.85 -2.93 1.92
CA ILE A 48 15.21 -2.19 3.12
C ILE A 48 15.60 -3.16 4.23
N ARG A 49 16.57 -2.76 5.07
CA ARG A 49 16.93 -3.50 6.28
C ARG A 49 16.10 -2.99 7.45
N LEU A 50 15.46 -3.90 8.18
CA LEU A 50 14.66 -3.58 9.35
C LEU A 50 15.20 -4.31 10.59
N PRO A 51 15.13 -3.71 11.79
CA PRO A 51 15.44 -4.42 13.03
C PRO A 51 14.57 -5.68 13.19
N LYS A 52 15.16 -6.77 13.70
CA LYS A 52 14.43 -8.03 13.91
C LYS A 52 13.24 -7.85 14.85
N ALA A 53 13.42 -7.10 15.93
CA ALA A 53 12.35 -6.81 16.90
C ALA A 53 11.13 -6.16 16.22
N LEU A 54 11.37 -5.18 15.34
CA LEU A 54 10.31 -4.49 14.60
C LEU A 54 9.52 -5.46 13.69
N ILE A 55 10.20 -6.39 13.03
CA ILE A 55 9.54 -7.40 12.19
C ILE A 55 8.61 -8.27 13.04
N GLU A 56 9.07 -8.70 14.22
CA GLU A 56 8.27 -9.54 15.13
C GLU A 56 7.08 -8.78 15.72
N GLU A 57 7.23 -7.50 16.04
CA GLU A 57 6.14 -6.62 16.46
C GLU A 57 5.06 -6.53 15.37
N PHE A 58 5.46 -6.28 14.11
CA PHE A 58 4.51 -6.26 12.99
C PHE A 58 3.83 -7.61 12.77
N ARG A 59 4.53 -8.74 12.96
CA ARG A 59 3.91 -10.08 12.88
C ARG A 59 2.87 -10.27 13.98
N ALA A 60 3.13 -9.80 15.21
CA ALA A 60 2.17 -9.89 16.30
C ALA A 60 0.93 -9.04 16.02
N LEU A 61 1.12 -7.79 15.59
CA LEU A 61 0.02 -6.89 15.21
C LEU A 61 -0.80 -7.44 14.04
N ALA A 62 -0.15 -8.02 13.04
CA ALA A 62 -0.80 -8.61 11.88
C ALA A 62 -1.83 -9.68 12.25
N LYS A 63 -1.58 -10.47 13.31
CA LYS A 63 -2.55 -11.45 13.84
C LYS A 63 -3.81 -10.77 14.38
N VAL A 64 -3.66 -9.66 15.10
CA VAL A 64 -4.78 -8.87 15.65
C VAL A 64 -5.60 -8.25 14.51
N HIS A 65 -4.92 -7.72 13.49
CA HIS A 65 -5.56 -7.10 12.33
C HIS A 65 -6.08 -8.11 11.28
N ARG A 66 -5.86 -9.42 11.50
CA ARG A 66 -6.24 -10.50 10.55
C ARG A 66 -5.73 -10.25 9.12
N MET A 67 -4.49 -9.76 9.01
CA MET A 67 -3.84 -9.47 7.72
C MET A 67 -2.38 -9.96 7.73
N GLY A 68 -1.72 -9.96 6.57
CA GLY A 68 -0.28 -10.24 6.51
C GLY A 68 0.56 -9.09 7.08
N TYR A 69 1.74 -9.40 7.63
CA TYR A 69 2.63 -8.37 8.20
C TYR A 69 3.18 -7.40 7.15
N GLN A 70 3.47 -7.85 5.93
CA GLN A 70 3.92 -6.98 4.84
C GLN A 70 2.81 -6.02 4.37
N PRO A 71 1.55 -6.48 4.12
CA PRO A 71 0.41 -5.59 3.92
C PRO A 71 0.23 -4.56 5.06
N LEU A 72 0.34 -4.99 6.32
CA LEU A 72 0.21 -4.09 7.47
C LEU A 72 1.30 -3.02 7.48
N MET A 73 2.54 -3.42 7.23
CA MET A 73 3.68 -2.50 7.16
C MET A 73 3.53 -1.49 6.02
N ARG A 74 3.04 -1.93 4.85
CA ARG A 74 2.74 -1.03 3.71
C ARG A 74 1.70 0.02 4.09
N GLU A 75 0.62 -0.41 4.76
CA GLU A 75 -0.44 0.49 5.23
C GLU A 75 0.08 1.49 6.29
N ALA A 76 0.92 1.03 7.21
CA ALA A 76 1.54 1.89 8.22
C ALA A 76 2.42 2.98 7.59
N LEU A 77 3.26 2.60 6.60
CA LEU A 77 4.11 3.55 5.87
C LEU A 77 3.27 4.58 5.10
N LYS A 78 2.19 4.14 4.45
CA LYS A 78 1.27 5.04 3.74
C LYS A 78 0.62 6.05 4.69
N ARG A 79 0.04 5.56 5.81
CA ARG A 79 -0.60 6.42 6.81
C ARG A 79 0.36 7.44 7.41
N PHE A 80 1.59 7.02 7.68
CA PHE A 80 2.62 7.91 8.17
C PHE A 80 2.92 9.02 7.16
N ALA A 81 3.20 8.68 5.89
CA ALA A 81 3.49 9.67 4.86
C ALA A 81 2.32 10.66 4.64
N GLU A 82 1.09 10.16 4.58
CA GLU A 82 -0.11 11.00 4.45
C GLU A 82 -0.31 11.93 5.65
N GLY A 83 -0.10 11.41 6.86
CA GLY A 83 -0.20 12.20 8.10
C GLY A 83 0.85 13.30 8.16
N GLU A 84 2.10 12.98 7.82
CA GLU A 84 3.21 13.94 7.79
C GLU A 84 2.98 15.03 6.74
N MET A 85 2.51 14.67 5.54
CA MET A 85 2.22 15.66 4.51
C MET A 85 1.13 16.64 4.97
N LYS A 86 0.04 16.14 5.57
CA LYS A 86 -1.03 16.98 6.12
C LYS A 86 -0.52 17.90 7.22
N ARG A 87 0.30 17.38 8.13
CA ARG A 87 0.92 18.15 9.23
C ARG A 87 1.75 19.31 8.70
N LEU A 88 2.59 19.05 7.69
CA LEU A 88 3.40 20.09 7.05
C LEU A 88 2.53 21.16 6.38
N VAL A 89 1.50 20.76 5.62
CA VAL A 89 0.59 21.73 4.98
C VAL A 89 -0.08 22.65 5.99
N ILE A 90 -0.58 22.11 7.11
CA ILE A 90 -1.18 22.91 8.18
C ILE A 90 -0.13 23.87 8.77
N GLN A 91 1.05 23.35 9.11
CA GLN A 91 2.09 24.15 9.75
C GLN A 91 2.58 25.30 8.86
N TYR A 92 2.81 25.06 7.56
CA TYR A 92 3.26 26.12 6.64
C TYR A 92 2.12 27.01 6.17
N GLY A 93 0.89 26.50 6.08
CA GLY A 93 -0.30 27.30 5.80
C GLY A 93 -0.54 28.34 6.89
N ASP A 94 -0.45 27.94 8.15
CA ASP A 94 -0.58 28.83 9.31
C ASP A 94 0.50 29.92 9.32
N VAL A 95 1.73 29.60 8.88
CA VAL A 95 2.83 30.56 8.78
C VAL A 95 2.56 31.58 7.68
N ILE A 96 2.18 31.13 6.48
CA ILE A 96 1.86 32.03 5.36
C ILE A 96 0.67 32.92 5.72
N GLU A 97 -0.36 32.39 6.36
CA GLU A 97 -1.55 33.18 6.73
C GLU A 97 -1.24 34.23 7.81
N ARG A 98 -0.36 33.92 8.76
CA ARG A 98 0.14 34.89 9.76
C ARG A 98 1.01 35.96 9.10
N GLU A 99 1.90 35.60 8.19
CA GLU A 99 2.73 36.56 7.45
C GLU A 99 1.87 37.48 6.57
N VAL A 100 0.88 36.94 5.87
CA VAL A 100 -0.07 37.72 5.06
C VAL A 100 -0.93 38.65 5.93
N SER A 101 -1.37 38.17 7.10
CA SER A 101 -2.15 38.99 8.04
C SER A 101 -1.30 40.13 8.62
N GLN A 102 -0.06 39.85 8.99
CA GLN A 102 0.89 40.87 9.49
C GLN A 102 1.25 41.89 8.43
N GLN A 103 1.44 41.47 7.17
CA GLN A 103 1.69 42.39 6.04
C GLN A 103 0.48 43.28 5.75
N LYS A 104 -0.75 42.74 5.88
CA LYS A 104 -1.98 43.54 5.73
C LYS A 104 -2.13 44.56 6.85
N GLU A 105 -1.85 44.18 8.10
CA GLU A 105 -1.91 45.09 9.24
C GLU A 105 -0.88 46.23 9.13
N THR A 106 0.38 45.90 8.78
CA THR A 106 1.42 46.93 8.58
C THR A 106 1.10 47.88 7.42
N HIS A 107 0.57 47.37 6.30
CA HIS A 107 0.19 48.23 5.17
C HIS A 107 -1.02 49.14 5.48
N VAL A 108 -1.94 48.72 6.37
CA VAL A 108 -3.08 49.55 6.77
C VAL A 108 -2.64 50.69 7.70
N ASP A 109 -1.73 50.43 8.64
CA ASP A 109 -1.19 51.46 9.53
C ASP A 109 -0.37 52.53 8.79
N GLU A 110 0.45 52.14 7.80
CA GLU A 110 1.19 53.11 6.97
C GLU A 110 0.28 54.03 6.15
N ARG A 111 -0.88 53.52 5.70
CA ARG A 111 -1.87 54.31 4.96
C ARG A 111 -2.71 55.23 5.85
N ALA A 112 -2.86 54.91 7.13
CA ALA A 112 -3.59 55.74 8.09
C ALA A 112 -2.71 56.86 8.69
N ALA A 113 -1.38 56.72 8.63
CA ALA A 113 -0.42 57.68 9.15
C ALA A 113 0.04 58.74 8.12
N ALA A 114 -0.39 58.64 6.85
CA ALA A 114 -0.10 59.58 5.76
C ALA A 114 -1.33 60.46 5.44
#